data_AF-A0A7J2UU36-F1
#
_entry.id   AF-A0A7J2UU36-F1
#
_cell.length_a   1.000
_cell.length_b   1.000
_cell.length_c   1.000
_cell.angle_alpha   90.00
_cell.angle_beta   90.00
_cell.angle_gamma   90.00
#
_symmetry.space_group_name_H-M   'P 1'
#
loop_
_entity.id
_entity.type
_entity.pdbx_description
1 polymer ?
#
loop_
_entity_poly.entity_id
_entity_poly.type
_entity_poly.pdbx_seq_one_letter_code
_entity_poly.pdbx_strand_id
1 'polypeptide(L)'
;MTEFCVQRVQKKHYNAIATLLNESDEGWPGGLVYGNPFNEERILRRYNNREVVAALVGMEKDRAVCLLEIEPYFKERDAAYVAFLNAHPSCHGKGYGRKTLQEAVEVALKEGYSRLDLYTWAGNIKAVPAYKKTGFFWYPSTSVYMQNFLPQILSCPLLKDFFTRNDWYETFSRPVDIAEDFYLENERRVFVYRWNGDVTLEVAVDVLDSRMFRFVLDGEEYSVTTDGEELYLGYPKDFCIKAPRGMEIVVEAEEGYLLEKTTIRTTTGAPRKNMNDRSHSMKVTMKHPSGDVKLGLGFLSRFPIEVEFSPNPAVIPPSKTATPLVKTYNPMKKEVRYNLQLVSDNVHVVPKELSGCLGPLERKGERVGIEATPNSRIKTIIAVENGPTYERDIPLLCPGRLMPDALIHDDHLYASDGRYLLEIYLKEGGVTGILDLKDRGLLLGNFLEDFGPPFNPGHLRAKPYHASVLFTEDGTRILLATEADKFGKIR
;
A
#
# COMPACT_ATOMS: atom_id res chain seq x y z
N MET A 1 -33.66 23.91 -17.43
CA MET A 1 -32.72 23.08 -16.66
C MET A 1 -32.26 23.92 -15.49
N THR A 2 -32.45 23.44 -14.27
CA THR A 2 -31.92 24.06 -13.06
C THR A 2 -30.39 24.01 -13.07
N GLU A 3 -29.73 25.12 -12.77
CA GLU A 3 -28.27 25.21 -12.79
C GLU A 3 -27.71 24.46 -11.57
N PHE A 4 -27.05 23.32 -11.82
CA PHE A 4 -26.32 22.57 -10.81
C PHE A 4 -24.92 23.16 -10.67
N CYS A 5 -24.47 23.40 -9.44
CA CYS A 5 -23.11 23.84 -9.15
C CYS A 5 -22.51 23.08 -7.97
N VAL A 6 -21.18 22.96 -7.95
CA VAL A 6 -20.43 22.40 -6.82
C VAL A 6 -19.73 23.56 -6.11
N GLN A 7 -19.85 23.61 -4.79
CA GLN A 7 -19.28 24.67 -3.97
C GLN A 7 -18.58 24.09 -2.74
N ARG A 8 -17.60 24.78 -2.18
CA ARG A 8 -17.08 24.44 -0.84
C ARG A 8 -18.18 24.63 0.21
N VAL A 9 -18.25 23.72 1.16
CA VAL A 9 -19.20 23.77 2.26
C VAL A 9 -18.93 25.00 3.13
N GLN A 10 -20.01 25.68 3.51
CA GLN A 10 -20.04 26.84 4.38
C GLN A 10 -21.20 26.66 5.35
N LYS A 11 -21.22 27.43 6.45
CA LYS A 11 -22.30 27.35 7.46
C LYS A 11 -23.70 27.47 6.87
N LYS A 12 -23.88 28.32 5.84
CA LYS A 12 -25.16 28.49 5.12
C LYS A 12 -25.70 27.20 4.48
N HIS A 13 -24.84 26.21 4.23
CA HIS A 13 -25.23 24.92 3.62
C HIS A 13 -25.65 23.87 4.66
N TYR A 14 -25.41 24.08 5.96
CA TYR A 14 -25.56 23.02 6.97
C TYR A 14 -26.98 22.46 7.05
N ASN A 15 -27.99 23.31 6.92
CA ASN A 15 -29.39 22.88 6.91
C ASN A 15 -29.68 21.95 5.72
N ALA A 16 -29.30 22.40 4.52
CA ALA A 16 -29.50 21.63 3.29
C ALA A 16 -28.73 20.30 3.31
N ILE A 17 -27.51 20.29 3.85
CA ILE A 17 -26.71 19.07 4.03
C ILE A 17 -27.38 18.12 5.03
N ALA A 18 -27.88 18.62 6.16
CA ALA A 18 -28.59 17.79 7.13
C ALA A 18 -29.82 17.11 6.49
N THR A 19 -30.60 17.86 5.71
CA THR A 19 -31.71 17.32 4.92
C THR A 19 -31.25 16.26 3.94
N LEU A 20 -30.20 16.52 3.14
CA LEU A 20 -29.64 15.55 2.21
C LEU A 20 -29.26 14.23 2.90
N LEU A 21 -28.55 14.30 4.03
CA LEU A 21 -28.08 13.09 4.73
C LEU A 21 -29.25 12.28 5.28
N ASN A 22 -30.25 12.95 5.88
CA ASN A 22 -31.46 12.30 6.38
C ASN A 22 -32.27 11.63 5.25
N GLU A 23 -32.45 12.32 4.11
CA GLU A 23 -33.18 11.80 2.95
C GLU A 23 -32.43 10.68 2.20
N SER A 24 -31.12 10.54 2.44
CA SER A 24 -30.28 9.52 1.80
C SER A 24 -30.04 8.26 2.63
N ASP A 25 -30.66 8.15 3.81
CA ASP A 25 -30.42 7.09 4.79
C ASP A 25 -30.51 5.67 4.20
N GLU A 26 -31.61 5.40 3.50
CA GLU A 26 -31.88 4.10 2.86
C GLU A 26 -30.90 3.74 1.74
N GLY A 27 -30.12 4.73 1.25
CA GLY A 27 -29.10 4.52 0.23
C GLY A 27 -27.81 3.89 0.75
N TRP A 28 -27.62 3.82 2.08
CA TRP A 28 -26.41 3.30 2.71
C TRP A 28 -26.62 1.91 3.33
N PRO A 29 -25.66 0.98 3.17
CA PRO A 29 -25.68 -0.28 3.90
C PRO A 29 -25.73 -0.04 5.42
N GLY A 30 -26.77 -0.56 6.09
CA GLY A 30 -26.96 -0.37 7.54
C GLY A 30 -27.57 0.97 7.96
N GLY A 31 -27.92 1.84 7.01
CA GLY A 31 -28.38 3.21 7.28
C GLY A 31 -27.22 4.16 7.56
N LEU A 32 -27.41 5.45 7.25
CA LEU A 32 -26.47 6.54 7.51
C LEU A 32 -26.76 7.26 8.83
N VAL A 33 -28.04 7.31 9.21
CA VAL A 33 -28.58 8.10 10.32
C VAL A 33 -28.47 7.35 11.65
N TYR A 34 -28.52 6.01 11.62
CA TYR A 34 -28.45 5.13 12.80
C TYR A 34 -29.40 5.57 13.93
N GLY A 35 -30.64 5.97 13.58
CA GLY A 35 -31.66 6.39 14.54
C GLY A 35 -31.47 7.77 15.17
N ASN A 36 -30.40 8.50 14.82
CA ASN A 36 -30.16 9.87 15.28
C ASN A 36 -30.14 10.81 14.07
N PRO A 37 -31.19 11.59 13.78
CA PRO A 37 -31.23 12.51 12.63
C PRO A 37 -30.10 13.55 12.60
N PHE A 38 -29.68 13.95 11.41
CA PHE A 38 -28.80 15.09 11.21
C PHE A 38 -29.56 16.41 11.40
N ASN A 39 -28.90 17.36 12.05
CA ASN A 39 -29.28 18.77 12.16
C ASN A 39 -28.04 19.66 12.00
N GLU A 40 -28.20 20.98 11.93
CA GLU A 40 -27.08 21.91 11.71
C GLU A 40 -25.96 21.78 12.75
N GLU A 41 -26.30 21.52 14.02
CA GLU A 41 -25.31 21.36 15.09
C GLU A 41 -24.46 20.09 14.87
N ARG A 42 -25.08 18.99 14.44
CA ARG A 42 -24.36 17.75 14.12
C ARG A 42 -23.46 17.92 12.90
N ILE A 43 -23.89 18.69 11.89
CA ILE A 43 -23.03 19.04 10.74
C ILE A 43 -21.85 19.91 11.17
N LEU A 44 -22.08 20.90 12.05
CA LEU A 44 -20.99 21.71 12.61
C LEU A 44 -19.98 20.84 13.37
N ARG A 45 -20.44 19.96 14.27
CA ARG A 45 -19.57 19.03 15.01
C ARG A 45 -18.78 18.10 14.09
N ARG A 46 -19.37 17.69 12.96
CA ARG A 46 -18.71 16.85 11.95
C ARG A 46 -17.47 17.52 11.36
N TYR A 47 -17.50 18.82 11.13
CA TYR A 47 -16.37 19.55 10.55
C TYR A 47 -15.38 20.09 11.60
N ASN A 48 -15.82 20.37 12.83
CA ASN A 48 -14.90 20.86 13.88
C ASN A 48 -13.92 19.79 14.40
N ASN A 49 -14.26 18.50 14.29
CA ASN A 49 -13.49 17.41 14.90
C ASN A 49 -12.67 16.60 13.89
N ARG A 50 -12.48 17.10 12.67
CA ARG A 50 -11.80 16.38 11.58
C ARG A 50 -10.80 17.28 10.86
N GLU A 51 -9.70 16.67 10.43
CA GLU A 51 -8.78 17.28 9.49
C GLU A 51 -9.35 17.08 8.08
N VAL A 52 -9.97 18.14 7.55
CA VAL A 52 -10.65 18.11 6.25
C VAL A 52 -9.87 18.98 5.29
N VAL A 53 -9.43 18.41 4.17
CA VAL A 53 -8.82 19.16 3.05
C VAL A 53 -9.88 20.04 2.40
N ALA A 54 -11.03 19.43 2.07
CA ALA A 54 -12.20 20.15 1.60
C ALA A 54 -13.48 19.35 1.85
N ALA A 55 -14.58 20.07 2.03
CA ALA A 55 -15.91 19.50 1.89
C ALA A 55 -16.61 20.24 0.75
N LEU A 56 -17.21 19.49 -0.17
CA LEU A 56 -17.88 19.97 -1.38
C LEU A 56 -19.36 19.60 -1.32
N VAL A 57 -20.23 20.56 -1.62
CA VAL A 57 -21.67 20.35 -1.74
C VAL A 57 -22.12 20.67 -3.17
N GLY A 58 -22.82 19.71 -3.78
CA GLY A 58 -23.51 19.88 -5.04
C GLY A 58 -24.91 20.43 -4.79
N MET A 59 -25.20 21.62 -5.32
CA MET A 59 -26.44 22.35 -5.11
C MET A 59 -27.28 22.38 -6.40
N GLU A 60 -28.58 22.12 -6.27
CA GLU A 60 -29.58 22.43 -7.27
C GLU A 60 -30.52 23.49 -6.67
N LYS A 61 -30.37 24.75 -7.10
CA LYS A 61 -30.94 25.92 -6.40
C LYS A 61 -30.50 25.90 -4.92
N ASP A 62 -31.44 25.89 -3.98
CA ASP A 62 -31.19 25.88 -2.53
C ASP A 62 -31.12 24.47 -1.93
N ARG A 63 -31.28 23.42 -2.76
CA ARG A 63 -31.25 22.03 -2.31
C ARG A 63 -29.86 21.42 -2.48
N ALA A 64 -29.30 20.89 -1.40
CA ALA A 64 -28.12 20.03 -1.48
C ALA A 64 -28.54 18.66 -2.05
N VAL A 65 -27.89 18.24 -3.14
CA VAL A 65 -28.18 16.96 -3.82
C VAL A 65 -26.99 16.01 -3.81
N CYS A 66 -25.79 16.51 -3.47
CA CYS A 66 -24.57 15.73 -3.34
C CYS A 66 -23.67 16.33 -2.26
N LEU A 67 -22.96 15.48 -1.51
CA LEU A 67 -21.93 15.86 -0.55
C LEU A 67 -20.69 15.00 -0.80
N LEU A 68 -19.51 15.62 -0.88
CA LEU A 68 -18.23 14.92 -0.95
C LEU A 68 -17.28 15.52 0.08
N GLU A 69 -16.53 14.68 0.79
CA GLU A 69 -15.54 15.11 1.78
C GLU A 69 -14.18 14.52 1.45
N ILE A 70 -13.16 15.38 1.52
CA ILE A 70 -11.76 15.06 1.23
C ILE A 70 -10.96 15.25 2.51
N GLU A 71 -10.16 14.25 2.86
CA GLU A 71 -9.21 14.26 3.97
C GLU A 71 -7.80 13.93 3.45
N PRO A 72 -6.74 14.20 4.22
CA PRO A 72 -5.42 13.64 3.91
C PRO A 72 -5.49 12.11 3.94
N TYR A 73 -4.83 11.43 3.01
CA TYR A 73 -4.72 9.98 3.08
C TYR A 73 -3.81 9.58 4.23
N PHE A 74 -4.25 8.61 5.04
CA PHE A 74 -3.58 8.29 6.30
C PHE A 74 -2.21 7.60 6.12
N LYS A 75 -1.99 6.88 5.00
CA LYS A 75 -0.70 6.18 4.73
C LYS A 75 0.34 7.08 4.07
N GLU A 76 -0.10 7.91 3.13
CA GLU A 76 0.79 8.70 2.26
C GLU A 76 0.34 10.17 2.26
N ARG A 77 1.18 11.03 2.84
CA ARG A 77 0.86 12.47 2.99
C ARG A 77 0.77 13.22 1.66
N ASP A 78 1.34 12.68 0.59
CA ASP A 78 1.25 13.20 -0.78
C ASP A 78 -0.06 12.82 -1.48
N ALA A 79 -0.93 12.01 -0.86
CA ALA A 79 -2.24 11.64 -1.37
C ALA A 79 -3.39 12.27 -0.55
N ALA A 80 -4.43 12.73 -1.26
CA ALA A 80 -5.72 13.07 -0.67
C ALA A 80 -6.66 11.86 -0.72
N TYR A 81 -7.73 11.87 0.05
CA TYR A 81 -8.65 10.75 0.20
C TYR A 81 -10.11 11.20 0.23
N VAL A 82 -10.96 10.64 -0.63
CA VAL A 82 -12.41 10.85 -0.61
C VAL A 82 -13.01 10.03 0.54
N ALA A 83 -13.14 10.67 1.70
CA ALA A 83 -13.65 10.05 2.92
C ALA A 83 -15.16 9.86 2.94
N PHE A 84 -15.88 10.62 2.10
CA PHE A 84 -17.32 10.50 1.99
C PHE A 84 -17.77 10.97 0.62
N LEU A 85 -18.67 10.23 -0.03
CA LEU A 85 -19.43 10.68 -1.18
C LEU A 85 -20.87 10.19 -1.02
N ASN A 86 -21.81 11.13 -1.00
CA ASN A 86 -23.23 10.85 -0.92
C ASN A 86 -23.98 11.66 -1.97
N ALA A 87 -24.89 11.01 -2.68
CA ALA A 87 -25.82 11.67 -3.57
C ALA A 87 -27.24 11.24 -3.19
N HIS A 88 -28.18 12.18 -3.22
CA HIS A 88 -29.58 11.90 -2.92
C HIS A 88 -30.10 10.77 -3.84
N PRO A 89 -30.84 9.76 -3.33
CA PRO A 89 -31.28 8.61 -4.13
C PRO A 89 -32.03 8.98 -5.42
N SER A 90 -32.92 9.98 -5.37
CA SER A 90 -33.66 10.48 -6.55
C SER A 90 -32.78 11.19 -7.60
N CYS A 91 -31.50 11.36 -7.31
CA CYS A 91 -30.53 12.01 -8.16
C CYS A 91 -29.50 11.04 -8.76
N HIS A 92 -29.59 9.75 -8.45
CA HIS A 92 -28.72 8.74 -9.04
C HIS A 92 -28.92 8.70 -10.56
N GLY A 93 -27.83 8.47 -11.30
CA GLY A 93 -27.84 8.49 -12.77
C GLY A 93 -27.86 9.87 -13.43
N LYS A 94 -27.99 10.97 -12.67
CA LYS A 94 -28.01 12.36 -13.22
C LYS A 94 -26.62 13.02 -13.33
N GLY A 95 -25.57 12.31 -12.91
CA GLY A 95 -24.19 12.80 -13.03
C GLY A 95 -23.73 13.79 -11.95
N TYR A 96 -24.51 14.06 -10.90
CA TYR A 96 -24.07 14.98 -9.83
C TYR A 96 -22.86 14.45 -9.06
N GLY A 97 -22.88 13.19 -8.61
CA GLY A 97 -21.71 12.59 -7.93
C GLY A 97 -20.46 12.60 -8.80
N ARG A 98 -20.62 12.36 -10.11
CA ARG A 98 -19.54 12.46 -11.10
C ARG A 98 -18.97 13.87 -11.19
N LYS A 99 -19.82 14.91 -11.32
CA LYS A 99 -19.37 16.30 -11.36
C LYS A 99 -18.70 16.73 -10.04
N THR A 100 -19.20 16.27 -8.90
CA THR A 100 -18.58 16.53 -7.60
C THR A 100 -17.22 15.81 -7.46
N LEU A 101 -17.06 14.61 -8.02
CA LEU A 101 -15.76 13.92 -8.11
C LEU A 101 -14.76 14.65 -9.02
N GLN A 102 -15.22 15.22 -10.15
CA GLN A 102 -14.37 16.07 -11.00
C GLN A 102 -13.82 17.26 -10.21
N GLU A 103 -14.67 17.97 -9.48
CA GLU A 103 -14.23 19.07 -8.60
C GLU A 103 -13.28 18.58 -7.50
N ALA A 104 -13.46 17.36 -6.98
CA ALA A 104 -12.55 16.78 -5.99
C ALA A 104 -11.13 16.56 -6.56
N VAL A 105 -11.02 16.15 -7.84
CA VAL A 105 -9.72 16.07 -8.54
C VAL A 105 -9.08 17.45 -8.66
N GLU A 106 -9.87 18.46 -9.03
CA GLU A 106 -9.40 19.86 -9.12
C GLU A 106 -8.94 20.40 -7.75
N VAL A 107 -9.65 20.06 -6.67
CA VAL A 107 -9.21 20.41 -5.31
C VAL A 107 -7.89 19.72 -4.98
N ALA A 108 -7.77 18.40 -5.20
CA ALA A 108 -6.53 17.68 -4.92
C ALA A 108 -5.34 18.27 -5.69
N LEU A 109 -5.54 18.61 -6.97
CA LEU A 109 -4.55 19.30 -7.79
C LEU A 109 -4.14 20.67 -7.22
N LYS A 110 -5.11 21.52 -6.86
CA LYS A 110 -4.86 22.87 -6.33
C LYS A 110 -4.18 22.86 -4.96
N GLU A 111 -4.50 21.89 -4.12
CA GLU A 111 -3.90 21.70 -2.79
C GLU A 111 -2.54 20.99 -2.86
N GLY A 112 -2.06 20.64 -4.07
CA GLY A 112 -0.71 20.10 -4.29
C GLY A 112 -0.56 18.60 -4.03
N TYR A 113 -1.65 17.85 -3.94
CA TYR A 113 -1.62 16.39 -3.84
C TYR A 113 -1.27 15.75 -5.18
N SER A 114 -0.51 14.66 -5.14
CA SER A 114 -0.13 13.89 -6.34
C SER A 114 -1.17 12.82 -6.72
N ARG A 115 -2.05 12.47 -5.77
CA ARG A 115 -3.03 11.40 -5.88
C ARG A 115 -4.31 11.73 -5.12
N LEU A 116 -5.45 11.22 -5.59
CA LEU A 116 -6.73 11.22 -4.89
C LEU A 116 -7.25 9.79 -4.77
N ASP A 117 -7.44 9.30 -3.56
CA ASP A 117 -7.79 7.91 -3.30
C ASP A 117 -9.20 7.76 -2.75
N LEU A 118 -9.75 6.56 -2.81
CA LEU A 118 -10.95 6.18 -2.08
C LEU A 118 -10.97 4.69 -1.77
N TYR A 119 -11.76 4.30 -0.77
CA TYR A 119 -12.19 2.92 -0.59
C TYR A 119 -13.68 2.84 -0.87
N THR A 120 -14.13 1.68 -1.32
CA THR A 120 -15.56 1.37 -1.40
C THR A 120 -15.80 -0.12 -1.12
N TRP A 121 -17.00 -0.63 -1.36
CA TRP A 121 -17.34 -2.05 -1.20
C TRP A 121 -17.63 -2.69 -2.55
N ALA A 122 -17.37 -4.00 -2.67
CA ALA A 122 -17.54 -4.73 -3.93
C ALA A 122 -18.99 -4.69 -4.46
N GLY A 123 -19.96 -4.50 -3.56
CA GLY A 123 -21.37 -4.32 -3.91
C GLY A 123 -21.76 -2.92 -4.40
N ASN A 124 -20.85 -1.95 -4.47
CA ASN A 124 -21.14 -0.59 -4.93
C ASN A 124 -21.18 -0.46 -6.46
N ILE A 125 -21.95 -1.34 -7.09
CA ILE A 125 -22.05 -1.45 -8.55
C ILE A 125 -22.54 -0.16 -9.23
N LYS A 126 -23.20 0.72 -8.48
CA LYS A 126 -23.69 2.02 -8.97
C LYS A 126 -22.59 3.08 -9.04
N ALA A 127 -21.68 3.12 -8.06
CA ALA A 127 -20.68 4.19 -7.97
C ALA A 127 -19.35 3.82 -8.64
N VAL A 128 -18.96 2.54 -8.66
CA VAL A 128 -17.69 2.09 -9.27
C VAL A 128 -17.51 2.58 -10.71
N PRO A 129 -18.51 2.52 -11.62
CA PRO A 129 -18.35 3.07 -12.96
C PRO A 129 -18.08 4.58 -12.98
N ALA A 130 -18.69 5.35 -12.05
CA ALA A 130 -18.45 6.78 -11.94
C ALA A 130 -17.01 7.05 -11.45
N TYR A 131 -16.54 6.33 -10.43
CA TYR A 131 -15.15 6.42 -9.95
C TYR A 131 -14.17 6.13 -11.08
N LYS A 132 -14.36 5.02 -11.80
CA LYS A 132 -13.50 4.66 -12.92
C LYS A 132 -13.49 5.75 -13.99
N LYS A 133 -14.65 6.22 -14.42
CA LYS A 133 -14.75 7.27 -15.45
C LYS A 133 -14.12 8.60 -15.01
N THR A 134 -14.05 8.89 -13.71
CA THR A 134 -13.34 10.06 -13.17
C THR A 134 -11.85 9.82 -12.85
N GLY A 135 -11.26 8.72 -13.35
CA GLY A 135 -9.82 8.46 -13.29
C GLY A 135 -9.37 7.47 -12.22
N PHE A 136 -10.26 6.92 -11.39
CA PHE A 136 -9.85 6.00 -10.32
C PHE A 136 -9.60 4.58 -10.85
N PHE A 137 -8.46 3.99 -10.52
CA PHE A 137 -8.12 2.59 -10.81
C PHE A 137 -8.38 1.73 -9.57
N TRP A 138 -9.07 0.60 -9.73
CA TRP A 138 -9.24 -0.37 -8.66
C TRP A 138 -7.95 -1.17 -8.48
N TYR A 139 -7.28 -0.95 -7.34
CA TYR A 139 -6.05 -1.62 -6.98
C TYR A 139 -6.25 -3.13 -6.78
N PRO A 140 -5.48 -4.00 -7.46
CA PRO A 140 -5.64 -5.45 -7.40
C PRO A 140 -5.47 -6.06 -6.00
N SER A 141 -6.18 -7.15 -5.71
CA SER A 141 -6.12 -7.89 -4.44
C SER A 141 -6.44 -7.04 -3.20
N THR A 142 -7.39 -6.11 -3.34
CA THR A 142 -7.84 -5.24 -2.23
C THR A 142 -9.35 -5.34 -2.02
N SER A 143 -9.81 -4.95 -0.83
CA SER A 143 -11.24 -4.73 -0.55
C SER A 143 -11.71 -3.40 -1.17
N VAL A 144 -11.61 -3.29 -2.49
CA VAL A 144 -11.97 -2.14 -3.35
C VAL A 144 -11.31 -0.82 -2.95
N TYR A 145 -9.97 -0.85 -2.87
CA TYR A 145 -9.17 0.37 -2.84
C TYR A 145 -9.04 0.93 -4.26
N MET A 146 -9.29 2.21 -4.45
CA MET A 146 -9.16 2.87 -5.74
C MET A 146 -8.26 4.10 -5.67
N GLN A 147 -7.35 4.24 -6.65
CA GLN A 147 -6.35 5.30 -6.72
C GLN A 147 -6.53 6.16 -7.98
N ASN A 148 -6.44 7.48 -7.85
CA ASN A 148 -6.54 8.41 -8.97
C ASN A 148 -5.29 9.28 -9.07
N PHE A 149 -4.61 9.20 -10.21
CA PHE A 149 -3.35 9.88 -10.51
C PHE A 149 -3.54 11.11 -11.40
N LEU A 150 -4.79 11.50 -11.71
CA LEU A 150 -5.05 12.74 -12.43
C LEU A 150 -4.38 13.97 -11.81
N PRO A 151 -4.33 14.16 -10.48
CA PRO A 151 -3.65 15.33 -9.91
C PRO A 151 -2.19 15.46 -10.35
N GLN A 152 -1.37 14.39 -10.27
CA GLN A 152 0.01 14.46 -10.75
C GLN A 152 0.09 14.64 -12.27
N ILE A 153 -0.79 13.99 -13.05
CA ILE A 153 -0.75 14.06 -14.52
C ILE A 153 -1.10 15.48 -14.99
N LEU A 154 -2.16 16.07 -14.43
CA LEU A 154 -2.61 17.43 -14.75
C LEU A 154 -1.61 18.49 -14.27
N SER A 155 -0.84 18.20 -13.22
CA SER A 155 0.21 19.08 -12.73
C SER A 155 1.47 19.11 -13.62
N CYS A 156 1.64 18.13 -14.52
CA CYS A 156 2.84 17.96 -15.33
C CYS A 156 3.04 19.16 -16.28
N PRO A 157 4.17 19.91 -16.18
CA PRO A 157 4.39 21.10 -17.00
C PRO A 157 4.35 20.88 -18.50
N LEU A 158 4.80 19.71 -18.98
CA LEU A 158 4.77 19.35 -20.41
C LEU A 158 3.36 19.01 -20.93
N LEU A 159 2.42 18.69 -20.05
CA LEU A 159 1.06 18.31 -20.44
C LEU A 159 0.05 19.46 -20.30
N LYS A 160 0.46 20.60 -19.75
CA LYS A 160 -0.42 21.77 -19.52
C LYS A 160 -1.08 22.28 -20.79
N ASP A 161 -0.31 22.39 -21.87
CA ASP A 161 -0.83 22.89 -23.15
C ASP A 161 -1.87 21.94 -23.73
N PHE A 162 -1.66 20.62 -23.58
CA PHE A 162 -2.64 19.60 -23.99
C PHE A 162 -3.95 19.75 -23.21
N PHE A 163 -3.91 19.84 -21.89
CA PHE A 163 -5.12 19.96 -21.05
C PHE A 163 -5.79 21.34 -21.09
N THR A 164 -5.09 22.37 -21.59
CA THR A 164 -5.71 23.67 -21.85
C THR A 164 -6.63 23.62 -23.08
N ARG A 165 -6.28 22.80 -24.07
CA ARG A 165 -7.06 22.64 -25.31
C ARG A 165 -8.08 21.51 -25.25
N ASN A 166 -7.83 20.53 -24.39
CA ASN A 166 -8.64 19.32 -24.27
C ASN A 166 -9.17 19.17 -22.84
N ASP A 167 -10.49 19.13 -22.69
CA ASP A 167 -11.10 18.81 -21.41
C ASP A 167 -10.66 17.40 -20.96
N TRP A 168 -10.03 17.32 -19.79
CA TRP A 168 -9.43 16.09 -19.29
C TRP A 168 -10.46 14.99 -19.05
N TYR A 169 -11.73 15.32 -18.83
CA TYR A 169 -12.76 14.34 -18.52
C TYR A 169 -13.46 13.87 -19.80
N GLU A 170 -13.83 14.80 -20.68
CA GLU A 170 -14.56 14.50 -21.92
C GLU A 170 -13.67 13.74 -22.94
N THR A 171 -12.37 14.07 -23.01
CA THR A 171 -11.44 13.39 -23.92
C THR A 171 -10.82 12.11 -23.34
N PHE A 172 -11.06 11.81 -22.06
CA PHE A 172 -10.53 10.62 -21.38
C PHE A 172 -11.24 9.34 -21.81
N SER A 173 -10.47 8.36 -22.27
CA SER A 173 -10.95 7.08 -22.77
C SER A 173 -10.43 5.92 -21.93
N ARG A 174 -11.34 5.12 -21.38
CA ARG A 174 -11.01 3.87 -20.69
C ARG A 174 -12.23 2.93 -20.56
N PRO A 175 -11.99 1.62 -20.35
CA PRO A 175 -13.01 0.71 -19.85
C PRO A 175 -13.44 1.06 -18.42
N VAL A 176 -14.70 0.77 -18.08
CA VAL A 176 -15.30 1.05 -16.76
C VAL A 176 -15.90 -0.21 -16.13
N ASP A 177 -15.33 -1.37 -16.46
CA ASP A 177 -15.75 -2.67 -15.95
C ASP A 177 -15.69 -2.73 -14.42
N ILE A 178 -16.65 -3.40 -13.79
CA ILE A 178 -16.70 -3.59 -12.33
C ILE A 178 -15.77 -4.76 -11.96
N ALA A 179 -14.47 -4.51 -12.07
CA ALA A 179 -13.41 -5.47 -11.77
C ALA A 179 -12.13 -4.72 -11.35
N GLU A 180 -11.18 -5.45 -10.77
CA GLU A 180 -9.84 -4.93 -10.49
C GLU A 180 -9.14 -4.47 -11.79
N ASP A 181 -8.42 -3.36 -11.73
CA ASP A 181 -7.63 -2.88 -12.86
C ASP A 181 -6.22 -3.48 -12.74
N PHE A 182 -5.96 -4.58 -13.47
CA PHE A 182 -4.66 -5.25 -13.50
C PHE A 182 -4.11 -5.27 -14.93
N TYR A 183 -3.00 -4.57 -15.15
CA TYR A 183 -2.31 -4.53 -16.43
C TYR A 183 -0.82 -4.74 -16.22
N LEU A 184 -0.20 -5.50 -17.13
CA LEU A 184 1.25 -5.72 -17.16
C LEU A 184 1.84 -5.08 -18.43
N GLU A 185 2.88 -4.26 -18.25
CA GLU A 185 3.73 -3.74 -19.32
C GLU A 185 5.17 -4.08 -18.96
N ASN A 186 5.89 -4.83 -19.80
CA ASN A 186 7.25 -5.32 -19.50
C ASN A 186 7.36 -5.99 -18.12
N GLU A 187 6.38 -6.84 -17.79
CA GLU A 187 6.25 -7.54 -16.50
C GLU A 187 6.12 -6.64 -15.26
N ARG A 188 5.79 -5.37 -15.46
CA ARG A 188 5.51 -4.40 -14.40
C ARG A 188 4.01 -4.11 -14.33
N ARG A 189 3.49 -3.98 -13.11
CA ARG A 189 2.11 -3.58 -12.89
C ARG A 189 1.93 -2.09 -13.18
N VAL A 190 0.98 -1.75 -14.05
CA VAL A 190 0.80 -0.38 -14.54
C VAL A 190 -0.66 0.06 -14.54
N PHE A 191 -0.88 1.35 -14.34
CA PHE A 191 -2.14 2.02 -14.64
C PHE A 191 -1.97 2.95 -15.84
N VAL A 192 -2.82 2.80 -16.86
CA VAL A 192 -2.68 3.53 -18.12
C VAL A 192 -3.86 4.47 -18.34
N TYR A 193 -3.57 5.76 -18.46
CA TYR A 193 -4.53 6.79 -18.83
C TYR A 193 -4.38 7.11 -20.31
N ARG A 194 -5.51 7.30 -21.00
CA ARG A 194 -5.54 7.65 -22.43
C ARG A 194 -6.50 8.79 -22.70
N TRP A 195 -6.05 9.77 -23.49
CA TRP A 195 -6.87 10.85 -23.98
C TRP A 195 -6.82 10.91 -25.50
N ASN A 196 -8.00 11.12 -26.10
CA ASN A 196 -8.16 11.36 -27.53
C ASN A 196 -8.67 12.79 -27.70
N GLY A 197 -7.72 13.74 -27.79
CA GLY A 197 -7.99 15.15 -27.98
C GLY A 197 -7.74 15.60 -29.42
N ASP A 198 -7.19 16.81 -29.56
CA ASP A 198 -6.54 17.29 -30.78
C ASP A 198 -5.41 16.35 -31.24
N VAL A 199 -4.64 15.84 -30.27
CA VAL A 199 -3.66 14.77 -30.43
C VAL A 199 -3.93 13.66 -29.41
N THR A 200 -3.23 12.53 -29.53
CA THR A 200 -3.31 11.45 -28.54
C THR A 200 -2.30 11.67 -27.41
N LEU A 201 -2.75 11.42 -26.17
CA LEU A 201 -1.89 11.35 -24.99
C LEU A 201 -2.11 10.01 -24.29
N GLU A 202 -1.04 9.25 -24.08
CA GLU A 202 -1.05 8.08 -23.19
C GLU A 202 -0.08 8.33 -22.03
N VAL A 203 -0.51 8.06 -20.80
CA VAL A 203 0.32 8.16 -19.59
C VAL A 203 0.26 6.85 -18.83
N ALA A 204 1.41 6.30 -18.48
CA ALA A 204 1.53 5.09 -17.68
C ALA A 204 2.13 5.43 -16.29
N VAL A 205 1.43 4.97 -15.26
CA VAL A 205 1.77 5.15 -13.85
C VAL A 205 2.18 3.80 -13.27
N ASP A 206 3.29 3.81 -12.55
CA ASP A 206 3.80 2.63 -11.85
C ASP A 206 2.97 2.34 -10.61
N VAL A 207 2.46 1.10 -10.49
CA VAL A 207 1.59 0.70 -9.38
C VAL A 207 2.34 0.66 -8.05
N LEU A 208 3.64 0.39 -8.06
CA LEU A 208 4.46 0.26 -6.85
C LEU A 208 4.84 1.61 -6.25
N ASP A 209 5.32 2.55 -7.05
CA ASP A 209 5.79 3.86 -6.60
C ASP A 209 4.76 4.98 -6.77
N SER A 210 3.63 4.71 -7.43
CA SER A 210 2.56 5.68 -7.66
C SER A 210 3.00 6.93 -8.45
N ARG A 211 4.00 6.79 -9.33
CA ARG A 211 4.51 7.88 -10.18
C ARG A 211 4.35 7.54 -11.65
N MET A 212 4.17 8.56 -12.48
CA MET A 212 4.35 8.42 -13.92
C MET A 212 5.75 7.85 -14.20
N PHE A 213 5.85 6.82 -15.01
CA PHE A 213 7.13 6.32 -15.51
C PHE A 213 7.26 6.49 -17.03
N ARG A 214 6.14 6.69 -17.71
CA ARG A 214 6.09 6.90 -19.15
C ARG A 214 4.90 7.78 -19.53
N PHE A 215 5.09 8.64 -20.53
CA PHE A 215 3.99 9.17 -21.32
C PHE A 215 4.40 9.35 -22.79
N VAL A 216 3.42 9.29 -23.67
CA VAL A 216 3.56 9.51 -25.11
C VAL A 216 2.61 10.62 -25.50
N LEU A 217 3.15 11.75 -25.96
CA LEU A 217 2.39 12.90 -26.42
C LEU A 217 2.66 13.07 -27.91
N ASP A 218 1.62 12.94 -28.74
CA ASP A 218 1.73 13.07 -30.21
C ASP A 218 2.86 12.22 -30.84
N GLY A 219 3.03 11.00 -30.32
CA GLY A 219 4.08 10.07 -30.77
C GLY A 219 5.47 10.31 -30.18
N GLU A 220 5.70 11.42 -29.47
CA GLU A 220 6.94 11.66 -28.73
C GLU A 220 6.91 10.97 -27.36
N GLU A 221 7.87 10.09 -27.11
CA GLU A 221 7.94 9.28 -25.88
C GLU A 221 8.89 9.90 -24.85
N TYR A 222 8.40 9.95 -23.61
CA TYR A 222 9.14 10.29 -22.40
C TYR A 222 9.01 9.11 -21.46
N SER A 223 10.09 8.39 -21.19
CA SER A 223 10.00 7.18 -20.39
C SER A 223 11.25 6.85 -19.61
N VAL A 224 11.04 6.14 -18.51
CA VAL A 224 12.05 5.44 -17.74
C VAL A 224 11.55 4.02 -17.58
N THR A 225 12.24 3.06 -18.18
CA THR A 225 11.79 1.67 -18.24
C THR A 225 12.89 0.71 -17.82
N THR A 226 12.51 -0.47 -17.38
CA THR A 226 13.40 -1.56 -16.94
C THR A 226 12.64 -2.88 -17.07
N ASP A 227 13.34 -4.01 -17.00
CA ASP A 227 12.74 -5.33 -17.06
C ASP A 227 12.09 -5.70 -15.71
N GLY A 228 10.77 -5.81 -15.67
CA GLY A 228 10.03 -6.19 -14.47
C GLY A 228 10.18 -5.25 -13.28
N GLU A 229 9.63 -5.66 -12.15
CA GLU A 229 9.57 -4.85 -10.92
C GLU A 229 10.54 -5.30 -9.82
N GLU A 230 11.20 -6.44 -9.98
CA GLU A 230 12.06 -7.04 -8.95
C GLU A 230 13.48 -6.47 -8.99
N LEU A 231 14.04 -6.18 -7.82
CA LEU A 231 15.42 -5.74 -7.67
C LEU A 231 16.13 -6.65 -6.68
N TYR A 232 17.06 -7.46 -7.19
CA TYR A 232 17.76 -8.44 -6.37
C TYR A 232 18.95 -7.79 -5.67
N LEU A 233 19.02 -7.98 -4.35
CA LEU A 233 20.09 -7.42 -3.53
C LEU A 233 21.45 -7.79 -4.12
N GLY A 234 22.33 -6.79 -4.25
CA GLY A 234 23.68 -6.92 -4.77
C GLY A 234 23.83 -7.15 -6.28
N TYR A 235 22.74 -7.26 -7.05
CA TYR A 235 22.79 -7.39 -8.51
C TYR A 235 22.47 -6.05 -9.20
N PRO A 236 23.12 -5.75 -10.34
CA PRO A 236 22.79 -4.58 -11.14
C PRO A 236 21.43 -4.76 -11.82
N LYS A 237 20.73 -3.65 -12.01
CA LYS A 237 19.51 -3.57 -12.82
C LYS A 237 19.63 -2.39 -13.77
N ASP A 238 19.53 -2.67 -15.06
CA ASP A 238 19.63 -1.67 -16.11
C ASP A 238 18.28 -1.00 -16.34
N PHE A 239 18.34 0.27 -16.71
CA PHE A 239 17.16 1.03 -17.10
C PHE A 239 17.42 1.80 -18.40
N CYS A 240 16.34 2.06 -19.13
CA CYS A 240 16.35 2.84 -20.35
C CYS A 240 15.59 4.14 -20.12
N ILE A 241 16.23 5.27 -20.42
CA ILE A 241 15.59 6.58 -20.44
C ILE A 241 15.40 7.00 -21.89
N LYS A 242 14.16 7.36 -22.26
CA LYS A 242 13.85 8.04 -23.51
C LYS A 242 13.33 9.43 -23.22
N ALA A 243 13.88 10.41 -23.92
CA ALA A 243 13.44 11.79 -23.91
C ALA A 243 13.78 12.44 -25.26
N PRO A 244 13.03 13.47 -25.69
CA PRO A 244 13.40 14.26 -26.86
C PRO A 244 14.79 14.91 -26.74
N ARG A 245 15.37 15.25 -27.89
CA ARG A 245 16.73 15.84 -27.96
C ARG A 245 16.80 17.17 -27.22
N GLY A 246 17.92 17.40 -26.55
CA GLY A 246 18.22 18.68 -25.88
C GLY A 246 17.71 18.78 -24.44
N MET A 247 17.10 17.72 -23.88
CA MET A 247 16.75 17.67 -22.46
C MET A 247 17.96 17.30 -21.61
N GLU A 248 18.15 18.04 -20.51
CA GLU A 248 19.06 17.63 -19.44
C GLU A 248 18.34 16.61 -18.55
N ILE A 249 19.04 15.52 -18.23
CA ILE A 249 18.49 14.40 -17.46
C ILE A 249 19.27 14.30 -16.15
N VAL A 250 18.54 14.37 -15.05
CA VAL A 250 19.06 14.15 -13.69
C VAL A 250 18.44 12.87 -13.15
N VAL A 251 19.27 11.92 -12.74
CA VAL A 251 18.83 10.67 -12.15
C VAL A 251 19.18 10.66 -10.66
N GLU A 252 18.19 10.38 -9.83
CA GLU A 252 18.31 10.30 -8.38
C GLU A 252 17.95 8.89 -7.92
N ALA A 253 18.90 8.22 -7.25
CA ALA A 253 18.67 6.96 -6.58
C ALA A 253 18.45 7.20 -5.07
N GLU A 254 17.64 6.35 -4.44
CA GLU A 254 17.42 6.39 -2.98
C GLU A 254 18.72 6.02 -2.22
N GLU A 255 18.81 6.37 -0.94
CA GLU A 255 19.89 5.90 -0.08
C GLU A 255 19.94 4.36 -0.06
N GLY A 256 21.16 3.79 -0.09
CA GLY A 256 21.36 2.35 -0.25
C GLY A 256 21.40 1.86 -1.71
N TYR A 257 21.37 2.78 -2.69
CA TYR A 257 21.56 2.47 -4.11
C TYR A 257 22.83 3.14 -4.66
N LEU A 258 23.56 2.40 -5.47
CA LEU A 258 24.65 2.88 -6.31
C LEU A 258 24.10 3.09 -7.71
N LEU A 259 24.28 4.30 -8.24
CA LEU A 259 23.89 4.67 -9.60
C LEU A 259 25.14 4.84 -10.46
N GLU A 260 25.21 4.06 -11.53
CA GLU A 260 26.27 4.13 -12.53
C GLU A 260 25.65 4.32 -13.92
N LYS A 261 25.60 5.57 -14.39
CA LYS A 261 24.96 5.96 -15.66
C LYS A 261 23.50 5.50 -15.75
N THR A 262 23.26 4.35 -16.38
CA THR A 262 21.96 3.74 -16.67
C THR A 262 21.73 2.42 -15.92
N THR A 263 22.51 2.20 -14.87
CA THR A 263 22.45 0.97 -14.07
C THR A 263 22.33 1.35 -12.60
N ILE A 264 21.39 0.71 -11.89
CA ILE A 264 21.27 0.80 -10.43
C ILE A 264 21.71 -0.50 -9.78
N ARG A 265 22.30 -0.43 -8.60
CA ARG A 265 22.64 -1.59 -7.78
C ARG A 265 22.36 -1.27 -6.31
N THR A 266 21.67 -2.14 -5.60
CA THR A 266 21.54 -2.02 -4.13
C THR A 266 22.90 -2.27 -3.46
N THR A 267 23.23 -1.50 -2.43
CA THR A 267 24.34 -1.83 -1.54
C THR A 267 23.98 -3.07 -0.72
N THR A 268 24.99 -3.79 -0.22
CA THR A 268 24.81 -5.00 0.60
C THR A 268 24.08 -4.75 1.92
N GLY A 269 23.98 -3.49 2.37
CA GLY A 269 23.24 -3.10 3.58
C GLY A 269 21.88 -2.44 3.32
N ALA A 270 21.38 -2.44 2.08
CA ALA A 270 20.08 -1.85 1.79
C ALA A 270 18.95 -2.61 2.52
N PRO A 271 18.16 -1.95 3.39
CA PRO A 271 17.11 -2.63 4.14
C PRO A 271 16.01 -3.09 3.19
N ARG A 272 15.48 -4.31 3.42
CA ARG A 272 14.28 -4.75 2.72
C ARG A 272 13.09 -3.95 3.23
N LYS A 273 12.33 -3.37 2.31
CA LYS A 273 11.04 -2.77 2.62
C LYS A 273 9.96 -3.84 2.69
N ASN A 274 9.07 -3.73 3.68
CA ASN A 274 7.94 -4.65 3.81
C ASN A 274 6.87 -4.33 2.77
N MET A 275 5.91 -5.25 2.58
CA MET A 275 4.88 -5.13 1.54
C MET A 275 4.07 -3.83 1.62
N ASN A 276 3.87 -3.31 2.83
CA ASN A 276 3.10 -2.09 3.09
C ASN A 276 3.96 -0.82 3.17
N ASP A 277 5.29 -0.94 3.06
CA ASP A 277 6.17 0.22 3.01
C ASP A 277 6.24 0.76 1.58
N ARG A 278 6.43 2.06 1.42
CA ARG A 278 6.62 2.68 0.10
C ARG A 278 7.81 2.03 -0.60
N SER A 279 7.59 1.43 -1.77
CA SER A 279 8.64 0.72 -2.52
C SER A 279 9.91 1.55 -2.66
N HIS A 280 11.05 0.89 -2.84
CA HIS A 280 12.22 1.63 -3.28
C HIS A 280 11.97 2.24 -4.65
N SER A 281 12.52 3.42 -4.88
CA SER A 281 12.23 4.14 -6.11
C SER A 281 13.48 4.74 -6.72
N MET A 282 13.57 4.66 -8.04
CA MET A 282 14.46 5.50 -8.83
C MET A 282 13.65 6.66 -9.39
N LYS A 283 14.21 7.87 -9.32
CA LYS A 283 13.58 9.08 -9.85
C LYS A 283 14.43 9.64 -10.98
N VAL A 284 13.76 10.13 -12.01
CA VAL A 284 14.39 10.80 -13.14
C VAL A 284 13.70 12.13 -13.33
N THR A 285 14.49 13.19 -13.31
CA THR A 285 14.03 14.55 -13.62
C THR A 285 14.57 14.94 -14.99
N MET A 286 13.66 15.22 -15.93
CA MET A 286 13.96 15.77 -17.24
C MET A 286 13.72 17.28 -17.17
N LYS A 287 14.77 18.07 -17.38
CA LYS A 287 14.70 19.54 -17.37
C LYS A 287 14.13 20.03 -18.71
N HIS A 288 13.10 20.85 -18.63
CA HIS A 288 12.47 21.47 -19.79
C HIS A 288 12.15 22.96 -19.50
N PRO A 289 12.21 23.87 -20.49
CA PRO A 289 11.94 25.30 -20.28
C PRO A 289 10.58 25.62 -19.64
N SER A 290 9.55 24.81 -19.89
CA SER A 290 8.22 24.98 -19.27
C SER A 290 8.12 24.46 -17.83
N GLY A 291 9.12 23.72 -17.37
CA GLY A 291 9.19 23.12 -16.03
C GLY A 291 9.74 21.69 -16.05
N ASP A 292 10.17 21.22 -14.88
CA ASP A 292 10.72 19.88 -14.72
C ASP A 292 9.66 18.78 -14.86
N VAL A 293 10.01 17.72 -15.58
CA VAL A 293 9.21 16.49 -15.64
C VAL A 293 9.85 15.43 -14.77
N LYS A 294 9.07 14.90 -13.83
CA LYS A 294 9.51 13.89 -12.88
C LYS A 294 8.87 12.55 -13.24
N LEU A 295 9.71 11.59 -13.58
CA LEU A 295 9.35 10.20 -13.79
C LEU A 295 9.97 9.33 -12.69
N GLY A 296 9.39 8.16 -12.44
CA GLY A 296 9.96 7.24 -11.47
C GLY A 296 9.51 5.80 -11.63
N LEU A 297 10.29 4.89 -11.08
CA LEU A 297 10.00 3.46 -11.06
C LEU A 297 10.15 2.93 -9.64
N GLY A 298 9.15 2.18 -9.18
CA GLY A 298 9.22 1.39 -7.96
C GLY A 298 9.93 0.05 -8.15
N PHE A 299 10.50 -0.46 -7.08
CA PHE A 299 11.17 -1.76 -7.06
C PHE A 299 10.76 -2.58 -5.84
N LEU A 300 10.52 -3.87 -6.08
CA LEU A 300 10.40 -4.89 -5.05
C LEU A 300 11.78 -5.46 -4.76
N SER A 301 12.36 -5.06 -3.62
CA SER A 301 13.61 -5.65 -3.16
C SER A 301 13.43 -7.13 -2.83
N ARG A 302 14.29 -7.98 -3.40
CA ARG A 302 14.32 -9.42 -3.17
C ARG A 302 15.72 -9.87 -2.80
N PHE A 303 15.81 -10.86 -1.92
CA PHE A 303 17.07 -11.57 -1.77
C PHE A 303 17.27 -12.49 -2.98
N PRO A 304 18.52 -12.63 -3.49
CA PRO A 304 18.82 -13.59 -4.54
C PRO A 304 18.49 -15.04 -4.16
N ILE A 305 18.53 -15.35 -2.86
CA ILE A 305 18.03 -16.59 -2.25
C ILE A 305 17.19 -16.20 -1.03
N GLU A 306 15.93 -16.59 -1.03
CA GLU A 306 15.04 -16.44 0.13
C GLU A 306 15.17 -17.67 1.02
N VAL A 307 15.33 -17.46 2.33
CA VAL A 307 15.45 -18.53 3.33
C VAL A 307 14.34 -18.41 4.37
N GLU A 308 13.62 -19.50 4.63
CA GLU A 308 12.52 -19.55 5.61
C GLU A 308 12.58 -20.88 6.38
N PHE A 309 12.16 -20.90 7.65
CA PHE A 309 11.87 -22.15 8.35
C PHE A 309 10.42 -22.60 8.13
N SER A 310 10.18 -23.91 8.25
CA SER A 310 8.83 -24.44 8.31
C SER A 310 8.70 -25.35 9.53
N PRO A 311 7.82 -25.00 10.49
CA PRO A 311 6.95 -23.80 10.53
C PRO A 311 7.74 -22.47 10.60
N ASN A 312 7.08 -21.36 10.25
CA ASN A 312 7.63 -19.99 10.33
C ASN A 312 6.78 -19.16 11.33
N PRO A 313 7.34 -18.70 12.45
CA PRO A 313 8.68 -19.03 12.96
C PRO A 313 8.82 -20.51 13.34
N ALA A 314 10.06 -21.00 13.43
CA ALA A 314 10.30 -22.33 13.97
C ALA A 314 10.07 -22.32 15.49
N VAL A 315 9.36 -23.34 15.99
CA VAL A 315 9.08 -23.51 17.42
C VAL A 315 9.85 -24.72 17.95
N ILE A 316 10.78 -24.48 18.87
CA ILE A 316 11.74 -25.47 19.40
C ILE A 316 11.43 -25.75 20.87
N PRO A 317 10.95 -26.94 21.23
CA PRO A 317 10.72 -27.29 22.63
C PRO A 317 12.03 -27.33 23.44
N PRO A 318 12.02 -27.02 24.75
CA PRO A 318 13.23 -27.03 25.57
C PRO A 318 13.80 -28.44 25.67
N SER A 319 15.13 -28.55 25.61
CA SER A 319 15.84 -29.81 25.84
C SER A 319 15.48 -30.93 24.86
N LYS A 320 14.93 -30.60 23.68
CA LYS A 320 14.68 -31.53 22.57
C LYS A 320 15.28 -30.98 21.28
N THR A 321 15.87 -31.86 20.50
CA THR A 321 16.25 -31.56 19.12
C THR A 321 14.97 -31.46 18.27
N ALA A 322 14.69 -30.27 17.75
CA ALA A 322 13.69 -30.10 16.71
C ALA A 322 14.34 -30.25 15.34
N THR A 323 13.58 -30.69 14.34
CA THR A 323 14.09 -30.87 12.97
C THR A 323 13.26 -30.07 11.95
N PRO A 324 13.21 -28.72 12.06
CA PRO A 324 12.50 -27.89 11.10
C PRO A 324 13.07 -28.06 9.70
N LEU A 325 12.24 -27.73 8.71
CA LEU A 325 12.69 -27.66 7.32
C LEU A 325 13.20 -26.26 7.04
N VAL A 326 14.46 -26.13 6.64
CA VAL A 326 15.03 -24.91 6.07
C VAL A 326 14.69 -24.90 4.58
N LYS A 327 13.78 -24.01 4.20
CA LYS A 327 13.37 -23.83 2.81
C LYS A 327 14.23 -22.74 2.20
N THR A 328 14.87 -23.04 1.08
CA THR A 328 15.57 -22.07 0.24
C THR A 328 14.82 -21.94 -1.08
N TYR A 329 14.70 -20.71 -1.57
CA TYR A 329 14.00 -20.37 -2.79
C TYR A 329 14.84 -19.43 -3.64
N ASN A 330 14.98 -19.73 -4.92
CA ASN A 330 15.60 -18.85 -5.90
C ASN A 330 14.53 -18.06 -6.67
N PRO A 331 14.25 -16.80 -6.31
CA PRO A 331 13.31 -15.97 -7.08
C PRO A 331 13.85 -15.54 -8.45
N MET A 332 15.16 -15.69 -8.73
CA MET A 332 15.76 -15.22 -9.96
C MET A 332 15.41 -16.09 -11.17
N LYS A 333 15.44 -15.49 -12.36
CA LYS A 333 15.25 -16.18 -13.66
C LYS A 333 16.49 -16.93 -14.17
N LYS A 334 17.45 -17.22 -13.29
CA LYS A 334 18.71 -17.90 -13.62
C LYS A 334 19.10 -18.85 -12.50
N GLU A 335 19.99 -19.79 -12.81
CA GLU A 335 20.59 -20.67 -11.79
C GLU A 335 21.40 -19.85 -10.78
N VAL A 336 21.29 -20.21 -9.50
CA VAL A 336 22.02 -19.58 -8.40
C VAL A 336 22.63 -20.66 -7.51
N ARG A 337 23.94 -20.53 -7.25
CA ARG A 337 24.67 -21.35 -6.29
C ARG A 337 24.91 -20.56 -5.01
N TYR A 338 24.73 -21.23 -3.86
CA TYR A 338 24.82 -20.56 -2.57
C TYR A 338 25.42 -21.46 -1.49
N ASN A 339 25.99 -20.80 -0.48
CA ASN A 339 26.31 -21.35 0.82
C ASN A 339 25.52 -20.58 1.88
N LEU A 340 24.87 -21.31 2.78
CA LEU A 340 24.07 -20.82 3.88
C LEU A 340 24.71 -21.28 5.19
N GLN A 341 25.18 -20.34 5.99
CA GLN A 341 25.70 -20.58 7.33
C GLN A 341 24.66 -20.18 8.38
N LEU A 342 24.42 -21.07 9.33
CA LEU A 342 23.54 -20.85 10.48
C LEU A 342 24.39 -20.43 11.67
N VAL A 343 24.37 -19.13 11.99
CA VAL A 343 25.17 -18.51 13.04
C VAL A 343 24.28 -18.20 14.24
N SER A 344 24.73 -18.59 15.43
CA SER A 344 23.91 -18.46 16.64
C SER A 344 24.77 -18.54 17.89
N ASP A 345 24.40 -17.75 18.89
CA ASP A 345 24.93 -17.87 20.24
C ASP A 345 24.01 -18.79 21.06
N ASN A 346 24.58 -19.78 21.75
CA ASN A 346 23.85 -20.72 22.61
C ASN A 346 22.75 -21.54 21.90
N VAL A 347 22.95 -21.82 20.60
CA VAL A 347 22.12 -22.78 19.85
C VAL A 347 23.03 -23.81 19.22
N HIS A 348 22.69 -25.08 19.41
CA HIS A 348 23.34 -26.18 18.73
C HIS A 348 22.55 -26.52 17.46
N VAL A 349 23.20 -26.39 16.31
CA VAL A 349 22.60 -26.55 14.97
C VAL A 349 23.41 -27.56 14.17
N VAL A 350 22.76 -28.54 13.56
CA VAL A 350 23.39 -29.58 12.74
C VAL A 350 22.55 -29.90 11.50
N PRO A 351 23.10 -29.75 10.28
CA PRO A 351 24.40 -29.14 9.97
C PRO A 351 24.39 -27.61 10.18
N LYS A 352 25.56 -27.03 10.46
CA LYS A 352 25.75 -25.56 10.57
C LYS A 352 25.83 -24.87 9.22
N GLU A 353 26.13 -25.63 8.18
CA GLU A 353 26.26 -25.13 6.81
C GLU A 353 25.40 -25.97 5.88
N LEU A 354 24.74 -25.30 4.96
CA LEU A 354 24.00 -25.87 3.85
C LEU A 354 24.52 -25.25 2.57
N SER A 355 24.64 -26.02 1.51
CA SER A 355 24.99 -25.50 0.20
C SER A 355 24.16 -26.15 -0.88
N GLY A 356 23.97 -25.43 -1.98
CA GLY A 356 23.12 -25.92 -3.04
C GLY A 356 23.24 -25.13 -4.31
N CYS A 357 22.59 -25.67 -5.33
CA CYS A 357 22.34 -25.05 -6.60
C CYS A 357 20.83 -25.06 -6.81
N LEU A 358 20.24 -23.93 -7.17
CA LEU A 358 18.83 -23.79 -7.45
C LEU A 358 18.64 -23.23 -8.86
N GLY A 359 17.86 -23.92 -9.67
CA GLY A 359 17.35 -23.41 -10.94
C GLY A 359 16.37 -22.25 -10.75
N PRO A 360 15.92 -21.63 -11.85
CA PRO A 360 14.97 -20.52 -11.82
C PRO A 360 13.67 -20.89 -11.10
N LEU A 361 13.23 -20.05 -10.14
CA LEU A 361 12.02 -20.25 -9.34
C LEU A 361 11.99 -21.57 -8.53
N GLU A 362 13.13 -22.25 -8.39
CA GLU A 362 13.22 -23.52 -7.68
C GLU A 362 13.18 -23.32 -6.16
N ARG A 363 12.54 -24.26 -5.47
CA ARG A 363 12.52 -24.37 -4.01
C ARG A 363 13.14 -25.69 -3.58
N LYS A 364 14.01 -25.64 -2.56
CA LYS A 364 14.55 -26.83 -1.90
C LYS A 364 14.29 -26.74 -0.41
N GLY A 365 14.12 -27.89 0.24
CA GLY A 365 13.97 -27.99 1.68
C GLY A 365 14.97 -28.98 2.25
N GLU A 366 15.69 -28.58 3.29
CA GLU A 366 16.63 -29.45 4.00
C GLU A 366 16.32 -29.44 5.49
N ARG A 367 16.40 -30.61 6.14
CA ARG A 367 16.16 -30.71 7.58
C ARG A 367 17.43 -30.36 8.34
N VAL A 368 17.27 -29.52 9.36
CA VAL A 368 18.35 -29.14 10.26
C VAL A 368 17.92 -29.48 11.69
N GLY A 369 18.76 -30.19 12.41
CA GLY A 369 18.60 -30.43 13.85
C GLY A 369 18.95 -29.18 14.63
N ILE A 370 18.02 -28.69 15.45
CA ILE A 370 18.20 -27.49 16.27
C ILE A 370 17.89 -27.84 17.73
N GLU A 371 18.84 -27.53 18.61
CA GLU A 371 18.68 -27.52 20.06
C GLU A 371 18.96 -26.11 20.56
N ALA A 372 17.96 -25.52 21.21
CA ALA A 372 17.99 -24.13 21.63
C ALA A 372 17.44 -23.98 23.06
N THR A 373 17.82 -22.89 23.71
CA THR A 373 17.28 -22.46 25.00
C THR A 373 16.33 -21.26 24.81
N PRO A 374 15.47 -20.92 25.77
CA PRO A 374 14.68 -19.68 25.70
C PRO A 374 15.55 -18.46 25.40
N ASN A 375 15.04 -17.51 24.59
CA ASN A 375 15.76 -16.32 24.08
C ASN A 375 16.89 -16.58 23.07
N SER A 376 17.09 -17.82 22.62
CA SER A 376 18.04 -18.13 21.55
C SER A 376 17.66 -17.45 20.22
N ARG A 377 18.67 -16.98 19.46
CA ARG A 377 18.49 -16.42 18.12
C ARG A 377 19.38 -17.12 17.11
N ILE A 378 18.88 -17.28 15.89
CA ILE A 378 19.66 -17.76 14.75
C ILE A 378 19.68 -16.67 13.69
N LYS A 379 20.89 -16.26 13.33
CA LYS A 379 21.16 -15.46 12.14
C LYS A 379 21.63 -16.39 11.03
N THR A 380 21.23 -16.08 9.82
CA THR A 380 21.69 -16.76 8.62
C THR A 380 22.59 -15.85 7.82
N ILE A 381 23.75 -16.36 7.44
CA ILE A 381 24.66 -15.70 6.51
C ILE A 381 24.60 -16.46 5.20
N ILE A 382 24.18 -15.78 4.14
CA ILE A 382 24.00 -16.38 2.82
C ILE A 382 25.03 -15.77 1.88
N ALA A 383 25.94 -16.60 1.38
CA ALA A 383 26.92 -16.24 0.37
C ALA A 383 26.49 -16.83 -0.98
N VAL A 384 26.27 -15.96 -1.96
CA VAL A 384 25.93 -16.36 -3.33
C VAL A 384 27.20 -16.39 -4.18
N GLU A 385 27.42 -17.48 -4.91
CA GLU A 385 28.59 -17.62 -5.78
C GLU A 385 28.59 -16.53 -6.86
N ASN A 386 29.70 -15.79 -7.00
CA ASN A 386 29.81 -14.62 -7.88
C ASN A 386 28.73 -13.55 -7.62
N GLY A 387 28.20 -13.49 -6.40
CA GLY A 387 27.12 -12.61 -5.98
C GLY A 387 27.40 -11.95 -4.64
N PRO A 388 26.37 -11.38 -3.99
CA PRO A 388 26.51 -10.78 -2.68
C PRO A 388 26.64 -11.84 -1.57
N THR A 389 27.18 -11.39 -0.43
CA THR A 389 26.93 -12.02 0.87
C THR A 389 26.01 -11.10 1.66
N TYR A 390 25.00 -11.66 2.30
CA TYR A 390 24.04 -10.90 3.12
C TYR A 390 23.57 -11.73 4.30
N GLU A 391 23.05 -11.03 5.30
CA GLU A 391 22.58 -11.63 6.54
C GLU A 391 21.06 -11.51 6.64
N ARG A 392 20.44 -12.52 7.24
CA ARG A 392 19.01 -12.52 7.56
C ARG A 392 18.80 -13.17 8.91
N ASP A 393 18.05 -12.49 9.78
CA ASP A 393 17.58 -13.10 11.02
C ASP A 393 16.40 -14.02 10.70
N ILE A 394 16.40 -15.22 11.25
CA ILE A 394 15.24 -16.12 11.15
C ILE A 394 14.60 -16.22 12.54
N PRO A 395 13.30 -15.93 12.67
CA PRO A 395 12.65 -15.93 13.96
C PRO A 395 12.56 -17.35 14.52
N LEU A 396 12.98 -17.50 15.78
CA LEU A 396 13.03 -18.75 16.52
C LEU A 396 12.27 -18.57 17.84
N LEU A 397 11.27 -19.41 18.10
CA LEU A 397 10.57 -19.45 19.39
C LEU A 397 11.00 -20.69 20.16
N CYS A 398 11.43 -20.50 21.40
CA CYS A 398 11.88 -21.55 22.30
C CYS A 398 11.02 -21.58 23.58
N PRO A 399 9.73 -21.93 23.49
CA PRO A 399 8.80 -21.87 24.62
C PRO A 399 9.28 -22.75 25.77
N GLY A 400 9.31 -22.20 26.99
CA GLY A 400 9.58 -22.98 28.20
C GLY A 400 8.45 -23.96 28.52
N ARG A 401 8.70 -24.90 29.45
CA ARG A 401 7.68 -25.89 29.88
C ARG A 401 6.44 -25.25 30.53
N LEU A 402 6.58 -24.05 31.08
CA LEU A 402 5.54 -23.30 31.79
C LEU A 402 5.36 -21.86 31.26
N MET A 403 6.17 -21.41 30.30
CA MET A 403 6.19 -20.02 29.83
C MET A 403 6.20 -19.97 28.30
N PRO A 404 5.21 -19.32 27.66
CA PRO A 404 5.25 -19.08 26.23
C PRO A 404 6.44 -18.17 25.89
N ASP A 405 7.14 -18.44 24.79
CA ASP A 405 8.15 -17.54 24.25
C ASP A 405 7.49 -16.55 23.30
N ALA A 406 8.04 -15.34 23.20
CA ALA A 406 7.54 -14.33 22.28
C ALA A 406 8.66 -13.42 21.77
N LEU A 407 8.56 -13.05 20.50
CA LEU A 407 9.53 -12.18 19.84
C LEU A 407 8.84 -11.22 18.87
N ILE A 408 9.50 -10.10 18.61
CA ILE A 408 9.13 -9.18 17.53
C ILE A 408 10.14 -9.38 16.40
N HIS A 409 9.67 -9.65 15.19
CA HIS A 409 10.48 -9.78 13.99
C HIS A 409 9.75 -9.13 12.82
N ASP A 410 10.46 -8.25 12.11
CA ASP A 410 9.88 -7.31 11.15
C ASP A 410 8.69 -6.54 11.77
N ASP A 411 7.52 -6.61 11.15
CA ASP A 411 6.28 -5.96 11.61
C ASP A 411 5.35 -6.91 12.36
N HIS A 412 5.86 -8.04 12.87
CA HIS A 412 5.04 -9.05 13.55
C HIS A 412 5.53 -9.30 14.98
N LEU A 413 4.59 -9.49 15.90
CA LEU A 413 4.82 -10.17 17.16
C LEU A 413 4.38 -11.61 17.03
N TYR A 414 5.26 -12.53 17.37
CA TYR A 414 4.96 -13.95 17.49
C TYR A 414 5.03 -14.36 18.95
N ALA A 415 4.09 -15.21 19.40
CA ALA A 415 4.16 -15.87 20.70
C ALA A 415 3.69 -17.32 20.59
N SER A 416 4.33 -18.24 21.29
CA SER A 416 3.93 -19.65 21.29
C SER A 416 4.14 -20.32 22.63
N ASP A 417 3.27 -21.28 22.98
CA ASP A 417 3.43 -22.21 24.11
C ASP A 417 3.92 -23.60 23.65
N GLY A 418 4.27 -23.76 22.37
CA GLY A 418 4.66 -25.02 21.74
C GLY A 418 3.50 -25.80 21.09
N ARG A 419 2.24 -25.46 21.39
CA ARG A 419 1.06 -26.03 20.73
C ARG A 419 0.38 -25.01 19.83
N TYR A 420 0.21 -23.78 20.32
CA TYR A 420 -0.43 -22.70 19.60
C TYR A 420 0.59 -21.62 19.24
N LEU A 421 0.40 -21.00 18.09
CA LEU A 421 1.17 -19.84 17.64
C LEU A 421 0.20 -18.65 17.52
N LEU A 422 0.44 -17.63 18.34
CA LEU A 422 -0.15 -16.31 18.22
C LEU A 422 0.74 -15.47 17.31
N GLU A 423 0.13 -14.85 16.31
CA GLU A 423 0.75 -13.91 15.39
C GLU A 423 -0.04 -12.60 15.43
N ILE A 424 0.64 -11.48 15.61
CA ILE A 424 0.04 -10.15 15.62
C ILE A 424 0.79 -9.27 14.62
N TYR A 425 0.09 -8.77 13.60
CA TYR A 425 0.63 -7.77 12.68
C TYR A 425 0.61 -6.39 13.34
N LEU A 426 1.79 -5.81 13.58
CA LEU A 426 1.95 -4.57 14.34
C LEU A 426 1.70 -3.31 13.51
N LYS A 427 1.79 -3.38 12.18
CA LYS A 427 1.34 -2.30 11.29
C LYS A 427 -0.15 -2.50 10.96
N GLU A 428 -0.86 -1.42 10.67
CA GLU A 428 -2.24 -1.47 10.15
C GLU A 428 -3.30 -2.12 11.05
N GLY A 429 -3.20 -1.95 12.38
CA GLY A 429 -4.30 -2.33 13.27
C GLY A 429 -4.32 -3.78 13.75
N GLY A 430 -3.16 -4.37 14.08
CA GLY A 430 -3.14 -5.47 15.04
C GLY A 430 -3.83 -6.76 14.61
N VAL A 431 -3.85 -7.09 13.31
CA VAL A 431 -4.47 -8.35 12.83
C VAL A 431 -3.86 -9.49 13.62
N THR A 432 -4.72 -10.25 14.31
CA THR A 432 -4.28 -11.30 15.24
C THR A 432 -4.76 -12.65 14.74
N GLY A 433 -3.81 -13.55 14.50
CA GLY A 433 -4.05 -14.94 14.16
C GLY A 433 -3.64 -15.88 15.29
N ILE A 434 -4.40 -16.95 15.53
CA ILE A 434 -4.00 -18.07 16.38
C ILE A 434 -4.01 -19.34 15.54
N LEU A 435 -2.86 -20.00 15.42
CA LEU A 435 -2.69 -21.25 14.70
C LEU A 435 -2.49 -22.41 15.67
N ASP A 436 -3.11 -23.56 15.40
CA ASP A 436 -2.76 -24.83 16.02
C ASP A 436 -1.59 -25.47 15.25
N LEU A 437 -0.42 -25.60 15.87
CA LEU A 437 0.78 -26.15 15.23
C LEU A 437 0.71 -27.67 15.03
N LYS A 438 -0.10 -28.36 15.83
CA LYS A 438 -0.30 -29.81 15.71
C LYS A 438 -1.17 -30.14 14.51
N ASP A 439 -2.31 -29.47 14.42
CA ASP A 439 -3.33 -29.73 13.38
C ASP A 439 -3.18 -28.82 12.15
N ARG A 440 -2.26 -27.85 12.20
CA ARG A 440 -1.96 -26.86 11.15
C ARG A 440 -3.19 -26.05 10.71
N GLY A 441 -4.09 -25.78 11.64
CA GLY A 441 -5.33 -25.04 11.41
C GLY A 441 -5.30 -23.63 11.98
N LEU A 442 -5.91 -22.67 11.29
CA LEU A 442 -6.23 -21.36 11.85
C LEU A 442 -7.43 -21.52 12.81
N LEU A 443 -7.22 -21.23 14.09
CA LEU A 443 -8.26 -21.31 15.13
C LEU A 443 -9.04 -20.01 15.28
N LEU A 444 -8.34 -18.88 15.16
CA LEU A 444 -8.92 -17.55 15.28
C LEU A 444 -8.19 -16.61 14.32
N GLY A 445 -8.96 -15.85 13.54
CA GLY A 445 -8.47 -14.65 12.86
C GLY A 445 -9.32 -13.48 13.32
N ASN A 446 -8.73 -12.52 14.03
CA ASN A 446 -9.41 -11.30 14.40
C ASN A 446 -8.84 -10.14 13.58
N PHE A 447 -9.73 -9.46 12.86
CA PHE A 447 -9.48 -8.15 12.28
C PHE A 447 -10.05 -7.17 13.30
N LEU A 448 -9.21 -6.33 13.94
CA LEU A 448 -9.69 -5.37 14.94
C LEU A 448 -10.96 -4.67 14.41
N GLU A 449 -12.05 -4.74 15.17
CA GLU A 449 -13.35 -4.20 14.78
C GLU A 449 -13.23 -2.71 14.42
N ASP A 450 -13.71 -2.34 13.23
CA ASP A 450 -13.69 -0.95 12.76
C ASP A 450 -14.81 -0.14 13.45
N PHE A 451 -14.44 0.74 14.38
CA PHE A 451 -15.28 1.88 14.77
C PHE A 451 -15.08 3.03 13.76
N GLY A 452 -15.95 3.10 12.75
CA GLY A 452 -15.94 4.15 11.73
C GLY A 452 -16.89 3.82 10.57
N PRO A 453 -17.19 4.76 9.65
CA PRO A 453 -17.85 4.39 8.40
C PRO A 453 -16.98 3.32 7.69
N PRO A 454 -17.57 2.34 6.97
CA PRO A 454 -16.90 1.12 6.48
C PRO A 454 -15.69 1.32 5.54
N PHE A 455 -15.26 2.55 5.30
CA PHE A 455 -14.46 2.96 4.15
C PHE A 455 -13.14 3.62 4.56
N ASN A 456 -13.01 4.18 5.76
CA ASN A 456 -11.74 4.66 6.28
C ASN A 456 -11.32 3.73 7.42
N PRO A 457 -10.13 3.10 7.41
CA PRO A 457 -9.69 2.35 8.58
C PRO A 457 -9.83 3.24 9.82
N GLY A 458 -10.37 2.67 10.90
CA GLY A 458 -10.50 3.40 12.16
C GLY A 458 -9.16 4.02 12.56
N HIS A 459 -9.19 5.12 13.34
CA HIS A 459 -7.99 5.87 13.73
C HIS A 459 -6.86 4.97 14.24
N LEU A 460 -7.20 3.91 14.97
CA LEU A 460 -6.24 2.93 15.49
C LEU A 460 -5.70 1.97 14.43
N ARG A 461 -6.52 1.58 13.46
CA ARG A 461 -6.12 0.73 12.33
C ARG A 461 -5.16 1.45 11.39
N ALA A 462 -5.21 2.77 11.33
CA ALA A 462 -4.25 3.58 10.59
C ALA A 462 -2.88 3.72 11.27
N LYS A 463 -2.69 3.19 12.50
CA LYS A 463 -1.49 3.44 13.31
C LYS A 463 -0.62 2.19 13.45
N PRO A 464 0.72 2.37 13.56
CA PRO A 464 1.59 1.30 14.01
C PRO A 464 1.41 1.07 15.52
N TYR A 465 1.54 -0.18 15.95
CA TYR A 465 1.52 -0.58 17.35
C TYR A 465 2.94 -0.87 17.84
N HIS A 466 3.26 -0.34 19.01
CA HIS A 466 4.42 -0.75 19.77
C HIS A 466 4.01 -1.90 20.69
N ALA A 467 4.66 -3.05 20.52
CA ALA A 467 4.45 -4.19 21.39
C ALA A 467 5.54 -4.28 22.45
N SER A 468 5.16 -4.68 23.66
CA SER A 468 6.08 -5.10 24.71
C SER A 468 5.64 -6.42 25.29
N VAL A 469 6.62 -7.30 25.54
CA VAL A 469 6.41 -8.63 26.11
C VAL A 469 6.91 -8.61 27.54
N LEU A 470 6.04 -8.98 28.48
CA LEU A 470 6.35 -9.12 29.89
C LEU A 470 6.12 -10.56 30.32
N PHE A 471 7.21 -11.20 30.72
CA PHE A 471 7.18 -12.54 31.31
C PHE A 471 6.82 -12.43 32.80
N THR A 472 5.75 -13.10 33.21
CA THR A 472 5.25 -13.11 34.60
C THR A 472 5.18 -14.54 35.13
N GLU A 473 5.10 -14.72 36.46
CA GLU A 473 4.97 -16.05 37.07
C GLU A 473 3.72 -16.81 36.60
N ASP A 474 2.64 -16.09 36.26
CA ASP A 474 1.37 -16.65 35.80
C ASP A 474 1.26 -16.78 34.26
N GLY A 475 2.31 -16.44 33.50
CA GLY A 475 2.33 -16.53 32.04
C GLY A 475 2.95 -15.32 31.33
N THR A 476 2.68 -15.18 30.02
CA THR A 476 3.21 -14.08 29.20
C THR A 476 2.14 -13.02 28.98
N ARG A 477 2.44 -11.76 29.35
CA ARG A 477 1.59 -10.61 29.07
C ARG A 477 2.14 -9.86 27.86
N ILE A 478 1.29 -9.64 26.86
CA ILE A 478 1.61 -8.83 25.67
C ILE A 478 0.84 -7.52 25.80
N LEU A 479 1.56 -6.41 25.81
CA LEU A 479 0.98 -5.07 25.79
C LEU A 479 1.20 -4.46 24.42
N LEU A 480 0.11 -4.09 23.76
CA LEU A 480 0.11 -3.35 22.48
C LEU A 480 -0.30 -1.91 22.75
N ALA A 481 0.57 -0.96 22.43
CA ALA A 481 0.31 0.46 22.63
C ALA A 481 0.43 1.22 21.31
N THR A 482 -0.43 2.23 21.09
CA THR A 482 -0.33 3.12 19.93
C THR A 482 -0.79 4.53 20.30
N GLU A 483 -0.28 5.54 19.60
CA GLU A 483 -0.69 6.92 19.81
C GLU A 483 -2.01 7.20 19.09
N ALA A 484 -3.05 7.47 19.89
CA ALA A 484 -4.33 7.93 19.40
C ALA A 484 -4.42 9.46 19.49
N ASP A 485 -4.01 10.16 18.44
CA ASP A 485 -4.12 11.64 18.38
C ASP A 485 -5.52 12.17 18.67
N LYS A 486 -6.57 11.40 18.34
CA LYS A 486 -7.98 11.74 18.57
C LYS A 486 -8.50 11.40 19.97
N PHE A 487 -7.83 10.52 20.70
CA PHE A 487 -8.23 10.03 22.02
C PHE A 487 -6.94 9.90 22.84
N GLY A 488 -6.55 10.92 23.62
CA GLY A 488 -5.23 10.96 24.26
C GLY A 488 -4.76 9.62 24.83
N LYS A 489 -3.45 9.31 24.69
CA LYS A 489 -2.77 8.03 25.00
C LYS A 489 -3.68 6.91 25.54
N ILE A 490 -4.21 6.09 24.63
CA ILE A 490 -4.78 4.79 24.97
C ILE A 490 -3.60 3.88 25.33
N ARG A 491 -3.54 3.45 26.59
CA ARG A 491 -2.53 2.49 27.10
C ARG A 491 -3.11 1.10 27.18
#